data_AF-A0A485AL16-F1
#
_entry.id   AF-A0A485AL16-F1
#
_cell.length_a   1.000
_cell.length_b   1.000
_cell.length_c   1.000
_cell.angle_alpha   90.00
_cell.angle_beta   90.00
_cell.angle_gamma   90.00
#
_symmetry.space_group_name_H-M   'P 1'
#
loop_
_entity.id
_entity.type
_entity.pdbx_description
1 polymer ?
#
loop_
_entity_poly.entity_id
_entity_poly.type
_entity_poly.pdbx_seq_one_letter_code
_entity_poly.pdbx_strand_id
1 'polypeptide(L)'
;MMTSTFGFGLLALMLVYLIAALQGRENTLVLILSGIILSGFFAALVSLMQYLADTEETLPNIVFWLLGSFATASWHKVALMALPILVSATILIALRWRINLLALEEKDARGLGVSVTALRRGVLLCCAVLVAAQVAVSGSIAWVGAGDPASGTAAGRRRPSPSAAHRLLARRRIHDRGRRSGPLADPGRDPCRDHYRVARRPAVYLAADPLTSSGDGLMNMSLRLAELRYGHRQPLFRPLNLQCLPGEIWAVLGANGRGKSTLLDTLTGVLPPLGGSFHSEGGIAIVPQSFRPAFNWLVREVVLLGRARQVSLFAQPAVEDERRVEEALRQLGIPDLADRAFRSLSGGQQQLVLIARALVGASQNILLDEPCSALDLSNQQVVLQLISDLAHRQSRTVLFTTHDPTHALQVASHTLLLLPDGEWLAGRSGEVLSEPHLQRTYGLAVRKIEYPGSDSPLLAPQFTIRR
;
A
#
# COMPACT_ATOMS: atom_id res chain seq x y z
N MET A 1 -21.02 -39.28 -8.73
CA MET A 1 -21.63 -37.95 -8.47
C MET A 1 -20.82 -37.09 -7.52
N MET A 2 -20.47 -37.54 -6.29
CA MET A 2 -19.71 -36.69 -5.36
C MET A 2 -18.32 -36.29 -5.86
N THR A 3 -17.54 -37.23 -6.39
CA THR A 3 -16.20 -36.97 -6.93
C THR A 3 -16.25 -36.03 -8.13
N SER A 4 -17.25 -36.17 -9.00
CA SER A 4 -17.48 -35.25 -10.12
C SER A 4 -17.85 -33.85 -9.63
N THR A 5 -18.76 -33.71 -8.65
CA THR A 5 -19.14 -32.40 -8.09
C THR A 5 -17.95 -31.70 -7.44
N PHE A 6 -17.16 -32.43 -6.65
CA PHE A 6 -15.94 -31.90 -6.05
C PHE A 6 -14.92 -31.46 -7.12
N GLY A 7 -14.69 -32.29 -8.14
CA GLY A 7 -13.79 -31.99 -9.24
C GLY A 7 -14.22 -30.78 -10.06
N PHE A 8 -15.51 -30.64 -10.36
CA PHE A 8 -16.06 -29.47 -11.06
C PHE A 8 -15.92 -28.19 -10.24
N GLY A 9 -16.05 -28.25 -8.92
CA GLY A 9 -15.81 -27.10 -8.03
C GLY A 9 -14.36 -26.59 -8.12
N LEU A 10 -13.38 -27.49 -8.14
CA LEU A 10 -11.96 -27.13 -8.31
C LEU A 10 -11.65 -26.65 -9.74
N LEU A 11 -12.28 -27.26 -10.75
CA LEU A 11 -12.17 -26.84 -12.14
C LEU A 11 -12.72 -25.42 -12.35
N ALA A 12 -13.80 -25.04 -11.67
CA ALA A 12 -14.31 -23.68 -11.71
C ALA A 12 -13.28 -22.67 -11.19
N LEU A 13 -12.61 -22.96 -10.06
CA LEU A 13 -11.53 -22.10 -9.56
C LEU A 13 -10.38 -21.99 -10.57
N MET A 14 -9.95 -23.13 -11.14
CA MET A 14 -8.90 -23.15 -12.18
C MET A 14 -9.28 -22.25 -13.36
N LEU A 15 -10.52 -22.31 -13.81
CA LEU A 15 -11.00 -21.55 -14.96
C LEU A 15 -11.11 -20.05 -14.66
N VAL A 16 -11.49 -19.65 -13.44
CA VAL A 16 -11.43 -18.25 -12.99
C VAL A 16 -10.00 -17.72 -13.07
N TYR A 17 -9.01 -18.50 -12.60
CA TYR A 17 -7.61 -18.11 -12.68
C TYR A 17 -7.08 -18.08 -14.12
N LEU A 18 -7.51 -19.01 -14.97
CA LEU A 18 -7.14 -19.03 -16.39
C LEU A 18 -7.64 -17.77 -17.11
N ILE A 19 -8.91 -17.40 -16.91
CA ILE A 19 -9.48 -16.17 -17.49
C ILE A 19 -8.72 -14.94 -16.97
N ALA A 20 -8.45 -14.88 -15.66
CA ALA A 20 -7.73 -13.76 -15.06
C ALA A 20 -6.28 -13.66 -15.60
N ALA A 21 -5.60 -14.79 -15.82
CA ALA A 21 -4.26 -14.84 -16.37
C ALA A 21 -4.21 -14.35 -17.83
N LEU A 22 -5.21 -14.71 -18.64
CA LEU A 22 -5.32 -14.26 -20.03
C LEU A 22 -5.50 -12.74 -20.16
N GLN A 23 -6.05 -12.07 -19.15
CA GLN A 23 -6.22 -10.61 -19.13
C GLN A 23 -4.94 -9.85 -18.71
N GLY A 24 -3.85 -10.56 -18.38
CA GLY A 24 -2.52 -9.97 -18.12
C GLY A 24 -2.43 -9.05 -16.89
N ARG A 25 -3.43 -9.08 -16.00
CA ARG A 25 -3.46 -8.27 -14.77
C ARG A 25 -3.87 -9.13 -13.59
N GLU A 26 -2.94 -9.34 -12.65
CA GLU A 26 -3.23 -9.97 -11.35
C GLU A 26 -3.97 -9.03 -10.39
N ASN A 27 -4.94 -8.26 -10.91
CA ASN A 27 -5.73 -7.35 -10.11
C ASN A 27 -6.90 -8.10 -9.47
N THR A 28 -7.15 -7.87 -8.18
CA THR A 28 -8.26 -8.49 -7.43
C THR A 28 -9.60 -8.27 -8.12
N LEU A 29 -9.79 -7.11 -8.76
CA LEU A 29 -10.99 -6.79 -9.53
C LEU A 29 -11.20 -7.71 -10.74
N VAL A 30 -10.13 -8.09 -11.43
CA VAL A 30 -10.21 -9.01 -12.58
C VAL A 30 -10.62 -10.40 -12.11
N LEU A 31 -10.12 -10.85 -10.96
CA LEU A 31 -10.49 -12.14 -10.39
C LEU A 31 -11.98 -12.17 -10.02
N ILE A 32 -12.48 -11.12 -9.35
CA ILE A 32 -13.90 -11.00 -8.99
C ILE A 32 -14.76 -10.97 -10.25
N LEU A 33 -14.40 -10.16 -11.24
CA LEU A 33 -15.14 -10.05 -12.50
C LEU A 33 -15.15 -11.37 -13.27
N SER A 34 -14.01 -12.07 -13.34
CA SER A 34 -13.90 -13.40 -13.97
C SER A 34 -14.80 -14.41 -13.26
N GLY A 35 -14.87 -14.34 -11.93
CA GLY A 35 -15.81 -15.14 -11.13
C GLY A 35 -17.27 -14.84 -11.43
N ILE A 36 -17.65 -13.56 -11.53
CA ILE A 36 -19.02 -13.14 -11.87
C ILE A 36 -19.41 -13.62 -13.28
N ILE A 37 -18.51 -13.44 -14.26
CA ILE A 37 -18.72 -13.90 -15.64
C ILE A 37 -18.92 -15.42 -15.67
N LEU A 38 -18.04 -16.16 -14.99
CA LEU A 38 -18.11 -17.62 -14.97
C LEU A 38 -19.38 -18.11 -14.27
N SER A 39 -19.77 -17.47 -13.17
CA SER A 39 -21.02 -17.75 -12.48
C SER A 39 -22.23 -17.51 -13.38
N GLY A 40 -22.25 -16.43 -14.17
CA GLY A 40 -23.33 -16.14 -15.12
C GLY A 40 -23.41 -17.18 -16.25
N PHE A 41 -22.27 -17.61 -16.78
CA PHE A 41 -22.21 -18.66 -17.79
C PHE A 41 -22.78 -19.99 -17.30
N PHE A 42 -22.34 -20.46 -16.11
CA PHE A 42 -22.86 -21.70 -15.54
C PHE A 42 -24.34 -21.59 -15.15
N ALA A 43 -24.78 -20.43 -14.65
CA ALA A 43 -26.20 -20.20 -14.39
C ALA A 43 -27.05 -20.31 -15.67
N ALA A 44 -26.59 -19.75 -16.78
CA ALA A 44 -27.26 -19.89 -18.07
C ALA A 44 -27.29 -21.35 -18.55
N LEU A 45 -26.20 -22.10 -18.35
CA LEU A 45 -26.15 -23.54 -18.68
C LEU A 45 -27.14 -24.35 -17.83
N VAL A 46 -27.24 -24.05 -16.54
CA VAL A 46 -28.22 -24.65 -15.63
C VAL A 46 -29.64 -24.31 -16.07
N SER A 47 -29.93 -23.07 -16.43
CA SER A 47 -31.25 -22.67 -16.94
C SER A 47 -31.61 -23.37 -18.26
N LEU A 48 -30.63 -23.55 -19.16
CA LEU A 48 -30.83 -24.33 -20.40
C LEU A 48 -31.13 -25.80 -20.09
N MET A 49 -30.44 -26.39 -19.11
CA MET A 49 -30.71 -27.75 -18.66
C MET A 49 -32.09 -27.89 -18.03
N GLN A 50 -32.55 -26.91 -17.25
CA GLN A 50 -33.91 -26.89 -16.72
C GLN A 50 -34.95 -26.80 -17.85
N TYR A 51 -34.68 -26.03 -18.90
CA TYR A 51 -35.58 -25.90 -20.04
C TYR A 51 -35.69 -27.20 -20.86
N LEU A 52 -34.59 -27.94 -21.00
CA LEU A 52 -34.56 -29.20 -21.74
C LEU A 52 -34.95 -30.43 -20.89
N ALA A 53 -35.13 -30.25 -19.58
CA ALA A 53 -35.43 -31.33 -18.64
C ALA A 53 -36.91 -31.74 -18.67
N ASP A 54 -37.15 -33.04 -18.58
CA ASP A 54 -38.49 -33.61 -18.37
C ASP A 54 -39.11 -33.07 -17.08
N THR A 55 -40.33 -32.55 -17.19
CA THR A 55 -41.04 -31.85 -16.10
C THR A 55 -41.41 -32.74 -14.92
N GLU A 56 -41.56 -34.05 -15.14
CA GLU A 56 -42.05 -35.01 -14.15
C GLU A 56 -40.94 -35.55 -13.24
N GLU A 57 -39.75 -35.83 -13.77
CA GLU A 57 -38.68 -36.51 -12.99
C GLU A 57 -37.39 -35.69 -12.89
N THR A 58 -36.88 -35.16 -14.00
CA THR A 58 -35.52 -34.59 -14.03
C THR A 58 -35.51 -33.14 -13.56
N LEU A 59 -36.51 -32.33 -13.93
CA LEU A 59 -36.64 -30.94 -13.50
C LEU A 59 -36.77 -30.81 -11.97
N PRO A 60 -37.66 -31.56 -11.26
CA PRO A 60 -37.73 -31.51 -9.80
C PRO A 60 -36.39 -31.86 -9.15
N ASN A 61 -35.69 -32.90 -9.64
CA ASN A 61 -34.40 -33.31 -9.11
C ASN A 61 -33.31 -32.22 -9.23
N ILE A 62 -33.26 -31.50 -10.37
CA ILE A 62 -32.36 -30.36 -10.56
C ILE A 62 -32.70 -29.23 -9.60
N VAL A 63 -33.99 -28.88 -9.47
CA VAL A 63 -34.45 -27.79 -8.60
C VAL A 63 -34.17 -28.12 -7.12
N PHE A 64 -34.47 -29.34 -6.67
CA PHE A 64 -34.18 -29.78 -5.30
C PHE A 64 -32.69 -29.79 -4.99
N TRP A 65 -31.84 -30.17 -5.96
CA TRP A 65 -30.39 -30.14 -5.77
C TRP A 65 -29.85 -28.70 -5.68
N LEU A 66 -30.38 -27.78 -6.49
CA LEU A 66 -30.02 -26.35 -6.47
C LEU A 66 -30.48 -25.64 -5.19
N LEU A 67 -31.62 -26.03 -4.64
CA LEU A 67 -32.10 -25.53 -3.33
C LEU A 67 -31.17 -25.97 -2.18
N GLY A 68 -30.42 -27.06 -2.39
CA GLY A 68 -29.65 -27.72 -1.34
C GLY A 68 -30.57 -28.49 -0.39
N SER A 69 -30.17 -29.67 0.04
CA SER A 69 -30.97 -30.45 0.99
C SER A 69 -30.12 -31.34 1.87
N PHE A 70 -30.30 -31.18 3.18
CA PHE A 70 -29.76 -32.10 4.18
C PHE A 70 -30.42 -33.48 4.13
N ALA A 71 -31.58 -33.64 3.49
CA ALA A 71 -32.25 -34.94 3.38
C ALA A 71 -31.39 -35.97 2.61
N THR A 72 -30.51 -35.51 1.72
CA THR A 72 -29.59 -36.37 0.98
C THR A 72 -28.19 -36.44 1.60
N ALA A 73 -27.92 -35.67 2.66
CA ALA A 73 -26.66 -35.68 3.36
C ALA A 73 -26.57 -36.94 4.25
N SER A 74 -25.44 -37.64 4.21
CA SER A 74 -25.21 -38.81 5.05
C SER A 74 -23.84 -38.74 5.72
N TRP A 75 -23.72 -39.37 6.89
CA TRP A 75 -22.45 -39.45 7.62
C TRP A 75 -21.33 -40.09 6.79
N HIS A 76 -21.67 -41.00 5.88
CA HIS A 76 -20.71 -41.59 4.95
C HIS A 76 -20.15 -40.57 3.96
N LYS A 77 -20.99 -39.69 3.40
CA LYS A 77 -20.56 -38.58 2.53
C LYS A 77 -19.64 -37.60 3.27
N VAL A 78 -19.99 -37.29 4.51
CA VAL A 78 -19.19 -36.43 5.38
C VAL A 78 -17.83 -37.06 5.68
N ALA A 79 -17.80 -38.36 6.03
CA ALA A 79 -16.56 -39.08 6.31
C ALA A 79 -15.61 -39.11 5.10
N LEU A 80 -16.14 -39.31 3.89
CA LEU A 80 -15.36 -39.27 2.64
C LEU A 80 -14.73 -37.88 2.38
N MET A 81 -15.39 -36.81 2.80
CA MET A 81 -14.91 -35.43 2.64
C MET A 81 -14.19 -34.88 3.88
N ALA A 82 -14.10 -35.65 4.97
CA ALA A 82 -13.54 -35.19 6.23
C ALA A 82 -12.06 -34.80 6.10
N LEU A 83 -11.27 -35.60 5.39
CA LEU A 83 -9.85 -35.32 5.18
C LEU A 83 -9.59 -33.97 4.47
N PRO A 84 -10.13 -33.70 3.26
CA PRO A 84 -9.91 -32.42 2.59
C PRO A 84 -10.50 -31.22 3.36
N ILE A 85 -11.61 -31.41 4.09
CA ILE A 85 -12.18 -30.38 4.97
C ILE A 85 -11.22 -30.05 6.12
N LEU A 86 -10.77 -31.07 6.86
CA LEU A 86 -9.88 -30.90 8.00
C LEU A 86 -8.55 -30.27 7.58
N VAL A 87 -7.93 -30.77 6.50
CA VAL A 87 -6.66 -30.22 5.99
C VAL A 87 -6.82 -28.75 5.62
N SER A 88 -7.85 -28.39 4.84
CA SER A 88 -8.06 -27.01 4.40
C SER A 88 -8.42 -26.08 5.56
N ALA A 89 -9.25 -26.54 6.49
CA ALA A 89 -9.62 -25.78 7.68
C ALA A 89 -8.42 -25.55 8.61
N THR A 90 -7.59 -26.58 8.85
CA THR A 90 -6.37 -26.46 9.66
C THR A 90 -5.39 -25.49 9.03
N ILE A 91 -5.20 -25.53 7.70
CA ILE A 91 -4.35 -24.57 6.99
C ILE A 91 -4.88 -23.13 7.16
N LEU A 92 -6.19 -22.90 6.97
CA LEU A 92 -6.77 -21.56 7.13
C LEU A 92 -6.66 -21.04 8.57
N ILE A 93 -6.90 -21.89 9.57
CA ILE A 93 -6.75 -21.54 10.99
C ILE A 93 -5.28 -21.24 11.31
N ALA A 94 -4.34 -22.04 10.80
CA ALA A 94 -2.90 -21.78 10.98
C ALA A 94 -2.45 -20.48 10.31
N LEU A 95 -3.05 -20.13 9.17
CA LEU A 95 -2.79 -18.89 8.43
C LEU A 95 -3.57 -17.67 8.98
N ARG A 96 -4.37 -17.81 10.05
CA ARG A 96 -5.32 -16.76 10.50
C ARG A 96 -4.72 -15.37 10.65
N TRP A 97 -3.47 -15.27 11.12
CA TRP A 97 -2.80 -13.99 11.26
C TRP A 97 -2.25 -13.48 9.94
N ARG A 98 -1.66 -14.37 9.12
CA ARG A 98 -1.19 -14.03 7.77
C ARG A 98 -2.32 -13.54 6.88
N ILE A 99 -3.55 -14.04 7.04
CA ILE A 99 -4.73 -13.57 6.31
C ILE A 99 -4.95 -12.06 6.50
N ASN A 100 -4.58 -11.48 7.66
CA ASN A 100 -4.67 -10.02 7.86
C ASN A 100 -3.83 -9.24 6.85
N LEU A 101 -2.72 -9.81 6.34
CA LEU A 101 -1.90 -9.18 5.29
C LEU A 101 -2.63 -9.07 3.95
N LEU A 102 -3.68 -9.87 3.71
CA LEU A 102 -4.49 -9.77 2.49
C LEU A 102 -5.34 -8.49 2.46
N ALA A 103 -5.49 -7.80 3.60
CA ALA A 103 -6.13 -6.49 3.69
C ALA A 103 -5.23 -5.36 3.15
N LEU A 104 -3.92 -5.61 3.00
CA LEU A 104 -2.97 -4.64 2.47
C LEU A 104 -3.01 -4.62 0.95
N GLU A 105 -2.77 -3.44 0.39
CA GLU A 105 -2.43 -3.33 -1.02
C GLU A 105 -1.12 -4.07 -1.31
N GLU A 106 -0.95 -4.55 -2.54
CA GLU A 106 0.24 -5.33 -2.91
C GLU A 106 1.53 -4.53 -2.72
N LYS A 107 1.48 -3.21 -2.98
CA LYS A 107 2.61 -2.30 -2.74
C LYS A 107 3.02 -2.26 -1.26
N ASP A 108 2.05 -2.19 -0.36
CA ASP A 108 2.28 -2.07 1.08
C ASP A 108 2.82 -3.40 1.63
N ALA A 109 2.26 -4.53 1.16
CA ALA A 109 2.73 -5.85 1.53
C ALA A 109 4.16 -6.14 1.04
N ARG A 110 4.49 -5.74 -0.20
CA ARG A 110 5.87 -5.81 -0.72
C ARG A 110 6.81 -4.92 0.07
N GLY A 111 6.35 -3.75 0.50
CA GLY A 111 7.06 -2.87 1.43
C GLY A 111 7.39 -3.51 2.78
N LEU A 112 6.57 -4.46 3.25
CA LEU A 112 6.84 -5.29 4.43
C LEU A 112 7.70 -6.52 4.13
N GLY A 113 8.16 -6.69 2.88
CA GLY A 113 8.92 -7.84 2.42
C GLY A 113 8.11 -9.13 2.30
N VAL A 114 6.78 -9.04 2.15
CA VAL A 114 5.89 -10.22 2.04
C VAL A 114 5.12 -10.20 0.72
N SER A 115 5.20 -11.30 -0.03
CA SER A 115 4.37 -11.49 -1.22
C SER A 115 2.97 -11.98 -0.84
N VAL A 116 1.95 -11.14 -1.02
CA VAL A 116 0.54 -11.51 -0.75
C VAL A 116 -0.08 -12.37 -1.85
N THR A 117 0.52 -12.41 -3.04
CA THR A 117 -0.03 -13.12 -4.21
C THR A 117 -0.15 -14.63 -3.97
N ALA A 118 0.93 -15.27 -3.53
CA ALA A 118 0.93 -16.71 -3.25
C ALA A 118 -0.01 -17.05 -2.08
N LEU A 119 0.00 -16.21 -1.03
CA LEU A 119 -0.90 -16.36 0.11
C LEU A 119 -2.37 -16.27 -0.31
N ARG A 120 -2.73 -15.29 -1.15
CA ARG A 120 -4.09 -15.12 -1.67
C ARG A 120 -4.53 -16.34 -2.46
N ARG A 121 -3.67 -16.88 -3.34
CA ARG A 121 -3.95 -18.11 -4.11
C ARG A 121 -4.16 -19.31 -3.18
N GLY A 122 -3.31 -19.48 -2.17
CA GLY A 122 -3.44 -20.56 -1.19
C GLY A 122 -4.73 -20.48 -0.38
N VAL A 123 -5.11 -19.30 0.09
CA VAL A 123 -6.37 -19.08 0.83
C VAL A 123 -7.57 -19.36 -0.05
N LEU A 124 -7.58 -18.86 -1.29
CA LEU A 124 -8.67 -19.11 -2.24
C LEU A 124 -8.79 -20.59 -2.61
N LEU A 125 -7.68 -21.30 -2.76
CA LEU A 125 -7.68 -22.76 -2.96
C LEU A 125 -8.30 -23.50 -1.78
N CYS A 126 -7.89 -23.18 -0.54
CA CYS A 126 -8.46 -23.80 0.66
C CYS A 126 -9.97 -23.52 0.78
N CYS A 127 -10.40 -22.28 0.54
CA CYS A 127 -11.81 -21.92 0.51
C CYS A 127 -12.57 -22.68 -0.58
N ALA A 128 -12.00 -22.83 -1.78
CA ALA A 128 -12.63 -23.58 -2.86
C ALA A 128 -12.75 -25.07 -2.54
N VAL A 129 -11.74 -25.67 -1.89
CA VAL A 129 -11.83 -27.06 -1.41
C VAL A 129 -12.95 -27.21 -0.39
N LEU A 130 -13.08 -26.28 0.56
CA LEU A 130 -14.15 -26.31 1.56
C LEU A 130 -15.54 -26.16 0.94
N VAL A 131 -15.71 -25.20 0.02
CA VAL A 131 -16.99 -24.98 -0.68
C VAL A 131 -17.31 -26.18 -1.58
N ALA A 132 -16.34 -26.72 -2.32
CA ALA A 132 -16.54 -27.90 -3.18
C ALA A 132 -16.92 -29.14 -2.35
N ALA A 133 -16.28 -29.34 -1.19
CA ALA A 133 -16.62 -30.41 -0.25
C ALA A 133 -18.04 -30.24 0.32
N GLN A 134 -18.41 -29.03 0.71
CA GLN A 134 -19.78 -28.71 1.17
C GLN A 134 -20.81 -29.02 0.09
N VAL A 135 -20.61 -28.51 -1.13
CA VAL A 135 -21.53 -28.71 -2.27
C VAL A 135 -21.63 -30.19 -2.66
N ALA A 136 -20.53 -30.95 -2.57
CA ALA A 136 -20.56 -32.39 -2.83
C ALA A 136 -21.38 -33.19 -1.80
N VAL A 137 -21.47 -32.73 -0.54
CA VAL A 137 -22.22 -33.41 0.52
C VAL A 137 -23.72 -33.08 0.48
N SER A 138 -24.07 -31.80 0.31
CA SER A 138 -25.46 -31.33 0.51
C SER A 138 -26.05 -30.50 -0.63
N GLY A 139 -25.34 -30.31 -1.75
CA GLY A 139 -25.73 -29.38 -2.81
C GLY A 139 -25.44 -27.90 -2.46
N SER A 140 -25.88 -26.96 -3.30
CA SER A 140 -25.72 -25.53 -3.01
C SER A 140 -26.71 -25.09 -1.93
N ILE A 141 -26.23 -24.88 -0.70
CA ILE A 141 -27.07 -24.33 0.37
C ILE A 141 -27.15 -22.81 0.16
N ALA A 142 -28.15 -22.36 -0.59
CA ALA A 142 -28.37 -20.93 -0.86
C ALA A 142 -29.10 -20.22 0.29
N TRP A 143 -29.83 -20.97 1.12
CA TRP A 143 -30.66 -20.41 2.20
C TRP A 143 -30.71 -21.39 3.38
N VAL A 144 -30.24 -20.95 4.56
CA VAL A 144 -30.49 -21.64 5.83
C VAL A 144 -31.70 -20.97 6.45
N GLY A 145 -32.89 -21.50 6.17
CA GLY A 145 -34.07 -21.13 6.93
C GLY A 145 -33.89 -21.58 8.37
N ALA A 146 -33.73 -20.64 9.30
CA ALA A 146 -33.92 -20.94 10.71
C ALA A 146 -35.35 -21.47 10.87
N GLY A 147 -35.48 -22.78 11.11
CA GLY A 147 -36.77 -23.41 11.36
C GLY A 147 -37.42 -22.87 12.63
N ASP A 148 -38.70 -22.52 12.52
CA ASP A 148 -39.74 -22.37 13.55
C ASP A 148 -39.42 -21.66 14.87
N PRO A 149 -40.02 -20.47 15.14
CA PRO A 149 -40.26 -19.97 16.49
C PRO A 149 -41.61 -20.52 16.98
N ALA A 150 -41.71 -21.83 17.20
CA ALA A 150 -42.87 -22.47 17.81
C ALA A 150 -42.49 -23.14 19.15
N SER A 151 -41.73 -22.45 19.99
CA SER A 151 -41.60 -22.81 21.40
C SER A 151 -41.15 -21.61 22.24
N GLY A 152 -42.04 -21.15 23.12
CA GLY A 152 -41.62 -20.56 24.38
C GLY A 152 -41.67 -19.04 24.51
N THR A 153 -42.62 -18.61 25.33
CA THR A 153 -42.57 -17.48 26.26
C THR A 153 -42.78 -16.05 25.76
N ALA A 154 -43.98 -15.59 26.08
CA ALA A 154 -44.34 -14.21 26.30
C ALA A 154 -43.27 -13.44 27.12
N ALA A 155 -42.75 -12.36 26.54
CA ALA A 155 -42.22 -11.21 27.26
C ALA A 155 -42.24 -10.01 26.30
N GLY A 156 -43.04 -9.01 26.63
CA GLY A 156 -43.30 -7.89 25.75
C GLY A 156 -42.11 -6.96 25.53
N ARG A 157 -42.16 -6.22 24.41
CA ARG A 157 -41.99 -4.76 24.40
C ARG A 157 -42.45 -4.21 23.05
N ARG A 158 -43.54 -3.46 23.11
CA ARG A 158 -44.10 -2.65 22.01
C ARG A 158 -43.04 -1.68 21.49
N ARG A 159 -42.83 -1.65 20.18
CA ARG A 159 -42.39 -0.44 19.45
C ARG A 159 -43.59 0.08 18.65
N PRO A 160 -43.87 1.39 18.63
CA PRO A 160 -44.96 1.91 17.83
C PRO A 160 -44.53 2.07 16.37
N SER A 161 -45.47 1.80 15.46
CA SER A 161 -45.42 2.14 14.04
C SER A 161 -45.59 3.65 13.84
N PRO A 162 -45.07 4.22 12.74
CA PRO A 162 -45.57 5.49 12.23
C PRO A 162 -46.42 5.23 10.98
N SER A 163 -47.72 5.44 11.09
CA SER A 163 -48.57 5.66 9.93
C SER A 163 -49.46 6.88 10.17
N ALA A 164 -49.30 7.85 9.26
CA ALA A 164 -50.26 8.85 8.83
C ALA A 164 -50.75 9.90 9.84
N ALA A 165 -50.42 11.18 9.57
CA ALA A 165 -51.43 12.21 9.37
C ALA A 165 -50.83 13.54 8.86
N HIS A 166 -51.35 13.96 7.71
CA HIS A 166 -51.76 15.32 7.36
C HIS A 166 -50.80 16.53 7.47
N ARG A 167 -50.51 17.06 6.27
CA ARG A 167 -50.71 18.47 5.82
C ARG A 167 -50.82 19.52 6.93
N LEU A 168 -49.92 20.50 6.88
CA LEU A 168 -50.28 21.92 6.97
C LEU A 168 -49.24 22.79 6.25
N LEU A 169 -49.76 23.69 5.42
CA LEU A 169 -49.08 24.72 4.66
C LEU A 169 -48.56 25.82 5.59
N ALA A 170 -47.37 26.35 5.34
CA ALA A 170 -47.08 27.76 5.61
C ALA A 170 -45.95 28.28 4.70
N ARG A 171 -46.30 29.30 3.93
CA ARG A 171 -45.45 30.14 3.06
C ARG A 171 -44.45 30.98 3.87
N ARG A 172 -43.28 31.25 3.29
CA ARG A 172 -42.55 32.56 3.26
C ARG A 172 -41.34 32.41 2.31
N ARG A 173 -41.44 32.81 1.03
CA ARG A 173 -41.06 34.10 0.41
C ARG A 173 -39.60 34.54 0.60
N ILE A 174 -38.89 34.55 -0.54
CA ILE A 174 -37.97 35.58 -1.09
C ILE A 174 -36.54 35.64 -0.49
N HIS A 175 -35.51 35.28 -1.27
CA HIS A 175 -34.82 36.29 -2.10
C HIS A 175 -34.04 35.69 -3.28
N ASP A 176 -34.44 36.15 -4.45
CA ASP A 176 -33.82 36.04 -5.76
C ASP A 176 -32.64 37.03 -5.86
N ARG A 177 -31.52 36.59 -6.44
CA ARG A 177 -30.56 37.44 -7.16
C ARG A 177 -29.76 36.60 -8.14
N GLY A 178 -30.28 36.55 -9.36
CA GLY A 178 -29.55 36.07 -10.53
C GLY A 178 -28.49 37.04 -11.04
N ARG A 179 -27.65 36.50 -11.93
CA ARG A 179 -26.96 37.09 -13.11
C ARG A 179 -25.64 36.33 -13.28
N ARG A 180 -25.18 35.95 -14.46
CA ARG A 180 -25.68 35.96 -15.85
C ARG A 180 -24.63 35.13 -16.61
N SER A 181 -25.08 34.23 -17.45
CA SER A 181 -24.25 33.41 -18.33
C SER A 181 -24.25 33.98 -19.75
N GLY A 182 -23.12 33.81 -20.43
CA GLY A 182 -22.96 33.90 -21.89
C GLY A 182 -21.72 34.70 -22.33
N PRO A 183 -21.15 34.46 -23.53
CA PRO A 183 -20.97 33.17 -24.20
C PRO A 183 -19.53 32.96 -24.74
N LEU A 184 -19.29 31.77 -25.30
CA LEU A 184 -18.08 31.32 -26.03
C LEU A 184 -17.64 32.27 -27.15
N ALA A 185 -16.32 32.43 -27.29
CA ALA A 185 -15.64 32.68 -28.56
C ALA A 185 -14.17 32.19 -28.51
N ASP A 186 -13.83 31.29 -29.43
CA ASP A 186 -12.50 31.05 -30.03
C ASP A 186 -12.57 31.75 -31.43
N PRO A 187 -11.50 32.11 -32.19
CA PRO A 187 -10.11 31.64 -32.16
C PRO A 187 -9.01 32.71 -32.39
N GLY A 188 -7.73 32.33 -32.27
CA GLY A 188 -6.62 33.09 -32.89
C GLY A 188 -5.24 32.97 -32.22
N ARG A 189 -4.44 31.98 -32.66
CA ARG A 189 -2.96 32.01 -32.68
C ARG A 189 -2.53 33.15 -33.61
N ASP A 190 -1.49 33.95 -33.44
CA ASP A 190 -0.08 33.88 -32.99
C ASP A 190 0.42 35.36 -33.10
N PRO A 191 1.70 35.76 -32.97
CA PRO A 191 2.87 35.20 -32.27
C PRO A 191 3.58 36.28 -31.41
N CYS A 192 4.45 35.88 -30.47
CA CYS A 192 5.70 36.62 -30.25
C CYS A 192 6.71 35.74 -29.50
N ARG A 193 7.63 35.20 -30.30
CA ARG A 193 8.95 34.73 -29.90
C ARG A 193 9.71 35.90 -29.29
N ASP A 194 10.36 35.69 -28.16
CA ASP A 194 11.65 36.34 -27.95
C ASP A 194 12.67 35.43 -27.27
N HIS A 195 13.81 35.39 -27.94
CA HIS A 195 15.01 34.63 -27.63
C HIS A 195 15.71 35.25 -26.42
N TYR A 196 15.97 34.45 -25.39
CA TYR A 196 17.16 34.64 -24.56
C TYR A 196 18.16 33.52 -24.84
N ARG A 197 19.02 33.77 -25.84
CA ARG A 197 20.32 33.11 -25.99
C ARG A 197 21.22 33.62 -24.86
N VAL A 198 21.37 32.84 -23.80
CA VAL A 198 22.52 32.98 -22.90
C VAL A 198 23.59 31.99 -23.37
N ALA A 199 24.76 32.54 -23.64
CA ALA A 199 25.90 31.88 -24.25
C ALA A 199 26.30 30.61 -23.48
N ARG A 200 26.33 29.49 -24.20
CA ARG A 200 26.96 28.25 -23.78
C ARG A 200 28.46 28.51 -23.63
N ARG A 201 28.95 28.48 -22.40
CA ARG A 201 30.35 28.14 -22.10
C ARG A 201 30.35 26.74 -21.49
N PRO A 202 31.23 25.83 -21.92
CA PRO A 202 31.32 24.50 -21.33
C PRO A 202 31.86 24.65 -19.90
N ALA A 203 31.02 24.40 -18.90
CA ALA A 203 31.50 24.19 -17.55
C ALA A 203 32.06 22.77 -17.48
N VAL A 204 33.38 22.68 -17.64
CA VAL A 204 34.17 21.49 -17.29
C VAL A 204 34.14 21.37 -15.77
N TYR A 205 33.43 20.39 -15.21
CA TYR A 205 33.62 19.97 -13.82
C TYR A 205 33.34 18.46 -13.64
N LEU A 206 34.45 17.74 -13.52
CA LEU A 206 34.70 16.47 -12.83
C LEU A 206 33.55 15.45 -12.77
N ALA A 207 33.55 14.56 -13.76
CA ALA A 207 33.16 13.18 -13.50
C ALA A 207 34.06 12.65 -12.37
N ALA A 208 33.47 12.19 -11.27
CA ALA A 208 34.19 11.32 -10.36
C ALA A 208 34.57 10.06 -11.16
N ASP A 209 35.86 9.85 -11.36
CA ASP A 209 36.40 8.66 -12.00
C ASP A 209 35.85 7.39 -11.32
N PRO A 210 35.62 6.30 -12.07
CA PRO A 210 35.37 5.00 -11.47
C PRO A 210 36.63 4.58 -10.74
N LEU A 211 36.63 4.64 -9.40
CA LEU A 211 37.66 4.01 -8.57
C LEU A 211 37.70 2.51 -8.89
N THR A 212 38.58 2.17 -9.82
CA THR A 212 39.10 0.84 -10.05
C THR A 212 40.31 0.68 -9.13
N SER A 213 40.04 0.45 -7.85
CA SER A 213 41.04 -0.09 -6.92
C SER A 213 40.68 -1.54 -6.62
N SER A 214 41.45 -2.43 -7.26
CA SER A 214 41.51 -3.84 -6.96
C SER A 214 41.87 -4.07 -5.48
N GLY A 215 40.99 -4.77 -4.77
CA GLY A 215 41.28 -5.56 -3.56
C GLY A 215 42.00 -4.86 -2.41
N ASP A 216 41.24 -4.22 -1.51
CA ASP A 216 41.29 -4.53 -0.07
C ASP A 216 40.17 -3.78 0.68
N GLY A 217 39.34 -4.51 1.44
CA GLY A 217 38.28 -3.99 2.28
C GLY A 217 36.90 -3.85 1.61
N LEU A 218 36.08 -4.91 1.66
CA LEU A 218 34.62 -4.73 1.67
C LEU A 218 34.30 -3.89 2.93
N MET A 219 34.30 -2.56 2.80
CA MET A 219 33.56 -1.72 3.73
C MET A 219 32.10 -2.18 3.65
N ASN A 220 31.53 -2.60 4.78
CA ASN A 220 30.14 -3.05 4.87
C ASN A 220 29.23 -1.99 4.25
N MET A 221 28.74 -2.22 3.03
CA MET A 221 27.85 -1.30 2.33
C MET A 221 26.40 -1.71 2.62
N SER A 222 25.56 -0.77 3.04
CA SER A 222 24.18 -1.07 3.39
C SER A 222 23.25 -1.04 2.16
N LEU A 223 23.45 -0.07 1.27
CA LEU A 223 22.71 0.10 0.02
C LEU A 223 23.64 0.42 -1.14
N ARG A 224 23.43 -0.23 -2.29
CA ARG A 224 24.16 0.04 -3.53
C ARG A 224 23.22 0.16 -4.71
N LEU A 225 23.37 1.24 -5.46
CA LEU A 225 22.72 1.50 -6.73
C LEU A 225 23.78 1.58 -7.82
N ALA A 226 23.72 0.69 -8.80
CA ALA A 226 24.66 0.63 -9.91
C ALA A 226 23.92 0.79 -11.23
N GLU A 227 24.16 1.94 -11.87
CA GLU A 227 23.52 2.39 -13.11
C GLU A 227 21.98 2.23 -13.10
N LEU A 228 21.35 2.44 -11.94
CA LEU A 228 19.91 2.19 -11.79
C LEU A 228 19.13 3.13 -12.72
N ARG A 229 18.29 2.54 -13.57
CA ARG A 229 17.32 3.26 -14.39
C ARG A 229 15.92 2.96 -13.85
N TYR A 230 15.21 4.01 -13.44
CA TYR A 230 13.87 3.87 -12.86
C TYR A 230 12.85 4.78 -13.55
N GLY A 231 11.60 4.33 -13.58
CA GLY A 231 10.49 4.95 -14.29
C GLY A 231 9.45 3.92 -14.70
N HIS A 232 8.23 4.36 -15.06
CA HIS A 232 7.15 3.41 -15.38
C HIS A 232 7.28 2.77 -16.77
N ARG A 233 7.77 3.54 -17.75
CA ARG A 233 7.95 3.09 -19.15
C ARG A 233 9.30 3.52 -19.72
N GLN A 234 9.72 4.74 -19.35
CA GLN A 234 10.98 5.33 -19.75
C GLN A 234 11.72 5.84 -18.51
N PRO A 235 13.07 5.84 -18.52
CA PRO A 235 13.86 6.37 -17.42
C PRO A 235 13.53 7.85 -17.18
N LEU A 236 13.29 8.21 -15.92
CA LEU A 236 13.05 9.61 -15.52
C LEU A 236 14.34 10.43 -15.46
N PHE A 237 15.44 9.77 -15.13
CA PHE A 237 16.76 10.37 -14.94
C PHE A 237 17.85 9.56 -15.65
N ARG A 238 19.03 10.16 -15.78
CA ARG A 238 20.25 9.44 -16.14
C ARG A 238 20.54 8.30 -15.15
N PRO A 239 21.28 7.25 -15.55
CA PRO A 239 21.59 6.11 -14.68
C PRO A 239 22.12 6.58 -13.33
N LEU A 240 21.48 6.13 -12.26
CA LEU A 240 21.76 6.55 -10.89
C LEU A 240 22.82 5.63 -10.28
N ASN A 241 23.88 6.23 -9.75
CA ASN A 241 24.89 5.53 -8.97
C ASN A 241 24.88 6.11 -7.55
N LEU A 242 24.72 5.24 -6.55
CA LEU A 242 24.66 5.62 -5.15
C LEU A 242 25.26 4.51 -4.29
N GLN A 243 26.00 4.88 -3.26
CA GLN A 243 26.50 3.95 -2.26
C GLN A 243 26.21 4.57 -0.90
N CYS A 244 25.51 3.83 -0.05
CA CYS A 244 25.21 4.25 1.32
C CYS A 244 25.93 3.32 2.29
N LEU A 245 26.51 3.92 3.31
CA LEU A 245 27.15 3.21 4.42
C LEU A 245 26.19 3.05 5.60
N PRO A 246 26.38 2.02 6.45
CA PRO A 246 25.68 1.86 7.72
C PRO A 246 25.76 3.14 8.57
N GLY A 247 24.64 3.55 9.14
CA GLY A 247 24.56 4.77 9.95
C GLY A 247 24.54 6.08 9.17
N GLU A 248 24.55 6.06 7.84
CA GLU A 248 24.35 7.26 7.03
C GLU A 248 22.88 7.62 6.88
N ILE A 249 22.63 8.93 6.83
CA ILE A 249 21.32 9.51 6.54
C ILE A 249 21.39 10.19 5.17
N TRP A 250 20.55 9.72 4.25
CA TRP A 250 20.43 10.21 2.89
C TRP A 250 19.07 10.89 2.67
N ALA A 251 19.10 12.16 2.29
CA ALA A 251 17.90 12.88 1.87
C ALA A 251 17.75 12.84 0.34
N VAL A 252 16.58 12.46 -0.15
CA VAL A 252 16.22 12.56 -1.57
C VAL A 252 15.36 13.80 -1.77
N LEU A 253 15.93 14.81 -2.40
CA LEU A 253 15.33 16.13 -2.61
C LEU A 253 14.98 16.37 -4.06
N GLY A 254 13.89 17.09 -4.27
CA GLY A 254 13.43 17.50 -5.60
C GLY A 254 12.02 18.03 -5.55
N ALA A 255 11.64 18.80 -6.58
CA ALA A 255 10.29 19.34 -6.69
C ALA A 255 9.21 18.22 -6.71
N ASN A 256 7.96 18.59 -6.42
CA ASN A 256 6.85 17.66 -6.42
C ASN A 256 6.67 17.04 -7.83
N GLY A 257 6.38 15.73 -7.86
CA GLY A 257 6.22 15.00 -9.12
C GLY A 257 7.52 14.68 -9.87
N ARG A 258 8.70 14.93 -9.30
CA ARG A 258 10.00 14.61 -9.92
C ARG A 258 10.44 13.15 -9.77
N GLY A 259 9.57 12.23 -9.35
CA GLY A 259 9.89 10.79 -9.29
C GLY A 259 10.57 10.31 -8.01
N LYS A 260 10.50 11.06 -6.91
CA LYS A 260 10.99 10.63 -5.57
C LYS A 260 10.32 9.32 -5.12
N SER A 261 8.99 9.29 -5.11
CA SER A 261 8.24 8.06 -4.77
C SER A 261 8.50 6.94 -5.78
N THR A 262 8.66 7.25 -7.08
CA THR A 262 9.02 6.25 -8.10
C THR A 262 10.38 5.60 -7.82
N LEU A 263 11.35 6.36 -7.30
CA LEU A 263 12.62 5.81 -6.85
C LEU A 263 12.38 4.82 -5.70
N LEU A 264 11.66 5.24 -4.64
CA LEU A 264 11.36 4.36 -3.49
C LEU A 264 10.57 3.10 -3.89
N ASP A 265 9.60 3.20 -4.80
CA ASP A 265 8.87 2.05 -5.35
C ASP A 265 9.80 1.08 -6.08
N THR A 266 10.84 1.61 -6.74
CA THR A 266 11.85 0.79 -7.41
C THR A 266 12.78 0.11 -6.40
N LEU A 267 13.22 0.82 -5.36
CA LEU A 267 14.06 0.28 -4.29
C LEU A 267 13.35 -0.79 -3.46
N THR A 268 12.03 -0.72 -3.32
CA THR A 268 11.22 -1.70 -2.60
C THR A 268 10.76 -2.87 -3.46
N GLY A 269 11.03 -2.86 -4.77
CA GLY A 269 10.59 -3.90 -5.70
C GLY A 269 9.09 -3.87 -6.03
N VAL A 270 8.40 -2.77 -5.70
CA VAL A 270 7.04 -2.51 -6.17
C VAL A 270 7.06 -2.26 -7.68
N LEU A 271 8.01 -1.45 -8.14
CA LEU A 271 8.27 -1.19 -9.54
C LEU A 271 9.56 -1.92 -9.98
N PRO A 272 9.55 -2.71 -11.07
CA PRO A 272 10.79 -3.30 -11.57
C PRO A 272 11.72 -2.22 -12.14
N PRO A 273 13.05 -2.34 -11.98
CA PRO A 273 13.99 -1.43 -12.60
C PRO A 273 13.96 -1.58 -14.13
N LEU A 274 14.14 -0.47 -14.85
CA LEU A 274 14.26 -0.46 -16.31
C LEU A 274 15.67 -0.86 -16.79
N GLY A 275 16.63 -0.89 -15.87
CA GLY A 275 18.02 -1.27 -16.10
C GLY A 275 18.89 -1.01 -14.88
N GLY A 276 20.13 -1.50 -14.91
CA GLY A 276 21.04 -1.45 -13.77
C GLY A 276 20.68 -2.45 -12.67
N SER A 277 21.27 -2.27 -11.49
CA SER A 277 21.03 -3.15 -10.34
C SER A 277 20.96 -2.39 -9.02
N PHE A 278 20.26 -2.98 -8.06
CA PHE A 278 20.12 -2.51 -6.70
C PHE A 278 20.40 -3.66 -5.73
N HIS A 279 21.20 -3.40 -4.70
CA HIS A 279 21.52 -4.35 -3.64
C HIS A 279 21.35 -3.70 -2.27
N SER A 280 20.86 -4.47 -1.31
CA SER A 280 20.66 -4.05 0.09
C SER A 280 21.03 -5.18 1.04
N GLU A 281 21.86 -4.86 2.03
CA GLU A 281 22.19 -5.75 3.13
C GLU A 281 21.32 -5.45 4.36
N GLY A 282 20.88 -6.49 5.08
CA GLY A 282 20.10 -6.30 6.32
C GLY A 282 18.62 -5.90 6.12
N GLY A 283 18.13 -5.95 4.88
CA GLY A 283 16.71 -5.73 4.55
C GLY A 283 16.28 -4.26 4.57
N ILE A 284 15.06 -4.02 4.09
CA ILE A 284 14.47 -2.70 3.88
C ILE A 284 13.11 -2.66 4.58
N ALA A 285 12.88 -1.61 5.36
CA ALA A 285 11.56 -1.23 5.85
C ALA A 285 11.14 0.09 5.19
N ILE A 286 9.89 0.18 4.72
CA ILE A 286 9.34 1.40 4.13
C ILE A 286 8.24 2.01 4.99
N VAL A 287 8.30 3.34 5.12
CA VAL A 287 7.25 4.19 5.67
C VAL A 287 6.63 4.95 4.50
N PRO A 288 5.44 4.56 4.01
CA PRO A 288 4.78 5.30 2.93
C PRO A 288 4.25 6.64 3.45
N GLN A 289 4.05 7.59 2.54
CA GLN A 289 3.45 8.89 2.87
C GLN A 289 2.00 8.77 3.37
N SER A 290 1.27 7.75 2.90
CA SER A 290 -0.10 7.49 3.35
C SER A 290 -0.41 6.01 3.35
N PHE A 291 -1.27 5.61 4.27
CA PHE A 291 -1.77 4.25 4.40
C PHE A 291 -3.28 4.28 4.58
N ARG A 292 -4.02 3.58 3.72
CA ARG A 292 -5.49 3.55 3.75
C ARG A 292 -5.95 2.10 3.91
N PRO A 293 -5.96 1.55 5.13
CA PRO A 293 -6.36 0.16 5.35
C PRO A 293 -7.83 -0.02 4.96
N ALA A 294 -8.20 -1.17 4.38
CA ALA A 294 -9.59 -1.48 3.98
C ALA A 294 -10.55 -1.64 5.18
N PHE A 295 -9.99 -2.02 6.33
CA PHE A 295 -10.72 -2.22 7.58
C PHE A 295 -10.34 -1.16 8.62
N ASN A 296 -11.15 -1.08 9.69
CA ASN A 296 -10.89 -0.17 10.80
C ASN A 296 -10.02 -0.85 11.86
N TRP A 297 -8.71 -0.86 11.65
CA TRP A 297 -7.75 -1.50 12.56
C TRP A 297 -7.35 -0.59 13.71
N LEU A 298 -6.97 -1.21 14.82
CA LEU A 298 -6.35 -0.54 15.94
C LEU A 298 -4.90 -0.20 15.62
N VAL A 299 -4.36 0.83 16.27
CA VAL A 299 -2.96 1.25 16.10
C VAL A 299 -1.98 0.10 16.34
N ARG A 300 -2.13 -0.62 17.45
CA ARG A 300 -1.26 -1.77 17.77
C ARG A 300 -1.28 -2.84 16.67
N GLU A 301 -2.43 -3.08 16.05
CA GLU A 301 -2.57 -4.07 14.97
C GLU A 301 -1.85 -3.60 13.70
N VAL A 302 -1.94 -2.30 13.38
CA VAL A 302 -1.21 -1.70 12.26
C VAL A 302 0.30 -1.79 12.48
N VAL A 303 0.79 -1.50 13.68
CA VAL A 303 2.22 -1.60 14.01
C VAL A 303 2.68 -3.05 13.97
N LEU A 304 1.88 -3.98 14.50
CA LEU A 304 2.20 -5.42 14.54
C LEU A 304 2.42 -6.01 13.14
N LEU A 305 1.79 -5.47 12.10
CA LEU A 305 2.09 -5.87 10.71
C LEU A 305 3.55 -5.70 10.31
N GLY A 306 4.27 -4.78 10.95
CA GLY A 306 5.71 -4.62 10.74
C GLY A 306 6.50 -5.89 11.01
N ARG A 307 5.94 -6.82 11.79
CA ARG A 307 6.52 -8.14 12.12
C ARG A 307 6.24 -9.22 11.09
N ALA A 308 5.55 -8.92 9.99
CA ALA A 308 5.13 -9.88 8.96
C ALA A 308 6.28 -10.69 8.33
N ARG A 309 7.48 -10.12 8.29
CA ARG A 309 8.67 -10.81 7.78
C ARG A 309 9.27 -11.78 8.81
N GLN A 310 9.13 -11.49 10.11
CA GLN A 310 9.74 -12.26 11.19
C GLN A 310 8.84 -13.39 11.70
N VAL A 311 7.52 -13.19 11.71
CA VAL A 311 6.57 -14.24 12.10
C VAL A 311 6.45 -15.24 10.96
N SER A 312 6.76 -16.52 11.18
CA SER A 312 6.69 -17.54 10.11
C SER A 312 5.29 -17.72 9.52
N LEU A 313 5.18 -18.37 8.34
CA LEU A 313 3.91 -18.48 7.60
C LEU A 313 2.73 -19.03 8.42
N PHE A 314 2.96 -20.06 9.25
CA PHE A 314 1.92 -20.71 10.06
C PHE A 314 1.97 -20.34 11.55
N ALA A 315 2.74 -19.31 11.92
CA ALA A 315 2.87 -18.86 13.30
C ALA A 315 1.96 -17.68 13.61
N GLN A 316 1.79 -17.44 14.90
CA GLN A 316 1.14 -16.25 15.45
C GLN A 316 2.22 -15.34 16.05
N PRO A 317 1.97 -14.02 16.11
CA PRO A 317 2.83 -13.12 16.86
C PRO A 317 2.95 -13.56 18.32
N ALA A 318 4.16 -13.49 18.85
CA ALA A 318 4.44 -13.82 20.24
C ALA A 318 4.24 -12.59 21.14
N VAL A 319 4.22 -12.82 22.46
CA VAL A 319 4.20 -11.74 23.47
C VAL A 319 5.38 -10.76 23.26
N GLU A 320 6.52 -11.26 22.81
CA GLU A 320 7.69 -10.44 22.48
C GLU A 320 7.45 -9.50 21.29
N ASP A 321 6.60 -9.88 20.32
CA ASP A 321 6.24 -8.99 19.21
C ASP A 321 5.35 -7.84 19.71
N GLU A 322 4.40 -8.13 20.59
CA GLU A 322 3.56 -7.11 21.24
C GLU A 322 4.40 -6.16 22.11
N ARG A 323 5.38 -6.68 22.84
CA ARG A 323 6.31 -5.86 23.63
C ARG A 323 7.11 -4.88 22.74
N ARG A 324 7.50 -5.32 21.53
CA ARG A 324 8.17 -4.46 20.55
C ARG A 324 7.25 -3.39 19.98
N VAL A 325 5.98 -3.71 19.76
CA VAL A 325 4.96 -2.73 19.35
C VAL A 325 4.83 -1.64 20.41
N GLU A 326 4.69 -2.03 21.68
CA GLU A 326 4.56 -1.07 22.77
C GLU A 326 5.80 -0.18 22.91
N GLU A 327 7.00 -0.77 22.82
CA GLU A 327 8.26 -0.02 22.86
C GLU A 327 8.40 0.97 21.70
N ALA A 328 8.02 0.58 20.48
CA ALA A 328 8.04 1.48 19.32
C ALA A 328 7.05 2.64 19.48
N LEU A 329 5.88 2.41 20.06
CA LEU A 329 4.91 3.46 20.35
C LEU A 329 5.40 4.42 21.45
N ARG A 330 6.09 3.91 22.48
CA ARG A 330 6.73 4.75 23.52
C ARG A 330 7.86 5.60 22.95
N GLN A 331 8.71 5.04 22.10
CA GLN A 331 9.80 5.78 21.44
C GLN A 331 9.29 6.97 20.61
N LEU A 332 8.08 6.88 20.08
CA LEU A 332 7.42 7.95 19.32
C LEU A 332 6.50 8.85 20.15
N GLY A 333 6.43 8.65 21.48
CA GLY A 333 5.59 9.44 22.36
C GLY A 333 4.08 9.26 22.14
N ILE A 334 3.66 8.11 21.59
CA ILE A 334 2.25 7.81 21.29
C ILE A 334 1.71 6.50 21.90
N PRO A 335 2.07 6.10 23.14
CA PRO A 335 1.57 4.86 23.74
C PRO A 335 0.04 4.88 23.92
N ASP A 336 -0.55 6.04 24.26
CA ASP A 336 -1.99 6.20 24.50
C ASP A 336 -2.87 6.02 23.25
N LEU A 337 -2.25 5.95 22.06
CA LEU A 337 -2.95 5.71 20.80
C LEU A 337 -3.13 4.22 20.49
N ALA A 338 -2.44 3.31 21.19
CA ALA A 338 -2.37 1.88 20.87
C ALA A 338 -3.74 1.23 20.62
N ASP A 339 -4.74 1.64 21.39
CA ASP A 339 -6.08 1.05 21.43
C ASP A 339 -7.11 1.85 20.61
N ARG A 340 -6.67 2.91 19.93
CA ARG A 340 -7.53 3.72 19.06
C ARG A 340 -7.59 3.15 17.66
N ALA A 341 -8.70 3.43 16.99
CA ALA A 341 -8.86 3.14 15.58
C ALA A 341 -7.93 4.03 14.73
N PHE A 342 -7.10 3.42 13.87
CA PHE A 342 -6.13 4.13 13.02
C PHE A 342 -6.79 5.22 12.15
N ARG A 343 -7.99 4.96 11.62
CA ARG A 343 -8.74 5.91 10.79
C ARG A 343 -9.24 7.14 11.55
N SER A 344 -9.28 7.10 12.88
CA SER A 344 -9.74 8.22 13.71
C SER A 344 -8.63 9.22 14.07
N LEU A 345 -7.37 8.89 13.76
CA LEU A 345 -6.20 9.68 14.08
C LEU A 345 -6.01 10.87 13.12
N SER A 346 -5.28 11.89 13.57
CA SER A 346 -4.79 12.96 12.68
C SER A 346 -3.78 12.42 11.68
N GLY A 347 -3.59 13.08 10.54
CA GLY A 347 -2.60 12.67 9.53
C GLY A 347 -1.19 12.53 10.11
N GLY A 348 -0.82 13.39 11.06
CA GLY A 348 0.48 13.29 11.72
C GLY A 348 0.61 12.14 12.70
N GLN A 349 -0.44 11.85 13.48
CA GLN A 349 -0.48 10.66 14.32
C GLN A 349 -0.44 9.38 13.46
N GLN A 350 -1.13 9.35 12.32
CA GLN A 350 -1.06 8.24 11.37
C GLN A 350 0.37 8.03 10.89
N GLN A 351 1.09 9.10 10.57
CA GLN A 351 2.48 9.02 10.12
C GLN A 351 3.40 8.43 11.21
N LEU A 352 3.26 8.88 12.46
CA LEU A 352 4.01 8.30 13.58
C LEU A 352 3.71 6.79 13.73
N VAL A 353 2.45 6.38 13.61
CA VAL A 353 2.09 4.94 13.66
C VAL A 353 2.74 4.15 12.53
N LEU A 354 2.84 4.70 11.31
CA LEU A 354 3.51 4.04 10.18
C LEU A 354 5.02 3.95 10.40
N ILE A 355 5.63 4.95 11.05
CA ILE A 355 7.03 4.89 11.47
C ILE A 355 7.21 3.79 12.51
N ALA A 356 6.37 3.72 13.56
CA ALA A 356 6.43 2.63 14.55
C ALA A 356 6.36 1.25 13.88
N ARG A 357 5.48 1.09 12.88
CA ARG A 357 5.36 -0.15 12.09
C ARG A 357 6.68 -0.52 11.41
N ALA A 358 7.42 0.44 10.87
CA ALA A 358 8.73 0.16 10.28
C ALA A 358 9.80 -0.20 11.33
N LEU A 359 9.75 0.44 12.51
CA LEU A 359 10.72 0.20 13.59
C LEU A 359 10.71 -1.23 14.11
N VAL A 360 9.52 -1.83 14.24
CA VAL A 360 9.39 -3.21 14.74
C VAL A 360 9.90 -4.26 13.72
N GLY A 361 10.02 -3.89 12.44
CA GLY A 361 10.47 -4.75 11.35
C GLY A 361 11.98 -5.04 11.32
N ALA A 362 12.75 -4.54 12.29
CA ALA A 362 14.18 -4.85 12.53
C ALA A 362 15.08 -4.81 11.27
N SER A 363 14.76 -3.95 10.30
CA SER A 363 15.53 -3.77 9.07
C SER A 363 16.68 -2.79 9.29
N GLN A 364 17.82 -3.04 8.63
CA GLN A 364 18.97 -2.13 8.71
C GLN A 364 18.81 -0.88 7.86
N ASN A 365 17.98 -0.94 6.81
CA ASN A 365 17.70 0.19 5.94
C ASN A 365 16.24 0.63 6.13
N ILE A 366 16.04 1.91 6.41
CA ILE A 366 14.71 2.50 6.58
C ILE A 366 14.49 3.56 5.50
N LEU A 367 13.46 3.35 4.68
CA LEU A 367 13.06 4.23 3.60
C LEU A 367 11.80 4.99 4.04
N LEU A 368 11.84 6.32 4.06
CA LEU A 368 10.69 7.14 4.44
C LEU A 368 10.24 8.02 3.28
N ASP A 369 8.97 7.89 2.86
CA ASP A 369 8.39 8.75 1.83
C ASP A 369 7.72 9.98 2.46
N GLU A 370 8.32 11.15 2.28
CA GLU A 370 7.88 12.45 2.79
C GLU A 370 7.41 12.43 4.25
N PRO A 371 8.26 11.99 5.21
CA PRO A 371 7.82 11.69 6.58
C PRO A 371 7.33 12.91 7.38
N CYS A 372 7.65 14.13 6.91
CA CYS A 372 7.32 15.38 7.57
C CYS A 372 6.19 16.16 6.88
N SER A 373 5.69 15.74 5.70
CA SER A 373 4.83 16.59 4.87
C SER A 373 3.46 16.92 5.47
N ALA A 374 2.95 16.06 6.34
CA ALA A 374 1.63 16.20 6.98
C ALA A 374 1.72 16.53 8.48
N LEU A 375 2.90 16.95 8.95
CA LEU A 375 3.19 17.20 10.37
C LEU A 375 3.26 18.69 10.68
N ASP A 376 2.78 19.06 11.87
CA ASP A 376 3.12 20.35 12.48
C ASP A 376 4.61 20.38 12.89
N LEU A 377 5.14 21.58 13.14
CA LEU A 377 6.57 21.77 13.43
C LEU A 377 7.05 20.96 14.65
N SER A 378 6.21 20.82 15.69
CA SER A 378 6.54 20.00 16.86
C SER A 378 6.74 18.53 16.52
N ASN A 379 5.84 17.95 15.72
CA ASN A 379 5.93 16.56 15.30
C ASN A 379 7.03 16.35 14.24
N GLN A 380 7.32 17.36 13.40
CA GLN A 380 8.48 17.33 12.52
C GLN A 380 9.78 17.17 13.32
N GLN A 381 9.94 17.93 14.41
CA GLN A 381 11.10 17.81 15.30
C GLN A 381 11.25 16.39 15.85
N VAL A 382 10.15 15.77 16.32
CA VAL A 382 10.16 14.39 16.83
C VAL A 382 10.64 13.41 15.76
N VAL A 383 10.13 13.54 14.53
CA VAL A 383 10.51 12.66 13.42
C VAL A 383 11.96 12.86 12.98
N LEU A 384 12.44 14.11 12.89
CA LEU A 384 13.84 14.40 12.55
C LEU A 384 14.79 13.87 13.63
N GLN A 385 14.45 14.04 14.91
CA GLN A 385 15.22 13.47 16.02
C GLN A 385 15.25 11.96 15.94
N LEU A 386 14.13 11.30 15.62
CA LEU A 386 14.10 9.85 15.43
C LEU A 386 15.01 9.42 14.28
N ILE A 387 14.97 10.10 13.13
CA ILE A 387 15.85 9.79 12.00
C ILE A 387 17.33 9.86 12.42
N SER A 388 17.69 10.89 13.18
CA SER A 388 19.03 11.05 13.77
C SER A 388 19.38 9.89 14.71
N ASP A 389 18.49 9.54 15.63
CA ASP A 389 18.68 8.47 16.60
C ASP A 389 18.82 7.10 15.94
N LEU A 390 18.03 6.80 14.90
CA LEU A 390 18.10 5.55 14.15
C LEU A 390 19.49 5.36 13.51
N ALA A 391 20.03 6.43 12.95
CA ALA A 391 21.33 6.39 12.30
C ALA A 391 22.47 6.31 13.31
N HIS A 392 22.51 7.25 14.27
CA HIS A 392 23.66 7.41 15.15
C HIS A 392 23.66 6.47 16.35
N ARG A 393 22.48 6.13 16.91
CA ARG A 393 22.39 5.25 18.09
C ARG A 393 22.20 3.79 17.70
N GLN A 394 21.51 3.52 16.59
CA GLN A 394 21.20 2.15 16.15
C GLN A 394 21.99 1.70 14.92
N SER A 395 22.87 2.55 14.38
CA SER A 395 23.68 2.25 13.18
C SER A 395 22.86 1.83 11.95
N ARG A 396 21.61 2.30 11.84
CA ARG A 396 20.75 2.02 10.70
C ARG A 396 20.99 3.02 9.58
N THR A 397 20.90 2.59 8.34
CA THR A 397 20.91 3.52 7.21
C THR A 397 19.51 4.05 6.97
N VAL A 398 19.38 5.36 6.83
CA VAL A 398 18.07 6.01 6.60
C VAL A 398 18.10 6.73 5.26
N LEU A 399 17.13 6.43 4.40
CA LEU A 399 16.86 7.16 3.16
C LEU A 399 15.48 7.81 3.30
N PHE A 400 15.38 9.13 3.26
CA PHE A 400 14.08 9.79 3.31
C PHE A 400 13.89 10.76 2.15
N THR A 401 12.70 10.81 1.58
CA THR A 401 12.36 11.82 0.58
C THR A 401 11.82 13.05 1.30
N THR A 402 12.15 14.24 0.79
CA THR A 402 11.57 15.48 1.30
C THR A 402 11.51 16.52 0.19
N HIS A 403 10.59 17.47 0.32
CA HIS A 403 10.54 18.65 -0.53
C HIS A 403 11.15 19.88 0.15
N ASP A 404 11.38 19.82 1.47
CA ASP A 404 11.97 20.90 2.25
C ASP A 404 13.49 20.68 2.43
N PRO A 405 14.33 21.52 1.81
CA PRO A 405 15.78 21.40 1.93
C PRO A 405 16.30 21.66 3.35
N THR A 406 15.52 22.33 4.20
CA THR A 406 15.86 22.57 5.60
C THR A 406 15.95 21.26 6.36
N HIS A 407 15.00 20.33 6.16
CA HIS A 407 15.03 19.01 6.79
C HIS A 407 16.31 18.25 6.46
N ALA A 408 16.74 18.29 5.20
CA ALA A 408 17.98 17.63 4.77
C ALA A 408 19.23 18.27 5.42
N LEU A 409 19.29 19.60 5.52
CA LEU A 409 20.41 20.27 6.18
C LEU A 409 20.50 19.95 7.69
N GLN A 410 19.36 19.74 8.35
CA GLN A 410 19.33 19.46 9.79
C GLN A 410 19.80 18.04 10.12
N VAL A 411 19.47 17.05 9.30
CA VAL A 411 19.63 15.63 9.70
C VAL A 411 20.40 14.78 8.69
N ALA A 412 20.48 15.15 7.42
CA ALA A 412 21.05 14.29 6.40
C ALA A 412 22.56 14.50 6.24
N SER A 413 23.34 13.43 6.38
CA SER A 413 24.77 13.42 6.04
C SER A 413 25.01 13.65 4.54
N HIS A 414 24.16 13.06 3.71
CA HIS A 414 24.25 13.09 2.26
C HIS A 414 22.91 13.45 1.65
N THR A 415 22.95 14.06 0.47
CA THR A 415 21.75 14.44 -0.29
C THR A 415 21.87 13.96 -1.72
N LEU A 416 20.79 13.33 -2.21
CA LEU A 416 20.51 13.12 -3.62
C LEU A 416 19.52 14.19 -4.09
N LEU A 417 19.99 15.14 -4.89
CA LEU A 417 19.20 16.22 -5.46
C LEU A 417 18.78 15.88 -6.90
N LEU A 418 17.48 15.76 -7.11
CA LEU A 418 16.87 15.52 -8.43
C LEU A 418 16.65 16.85 -9.14
N LEU A 419 17.36 17.05 -10.25
CA LEU A 419 17.35 18.28 -11.03
C LEU A 419 16.34 18.22 -12.19
N PRO A 420 16.00 19.37 -12.79
CA PRO A 420 15.34 19.39 -14.10
C PRO A 420 16.13 18.62 -15.17
N ASP A 421 15.47 18.30 -16.29
CA ASP A 421 16.07 17.66 -17.46
C ASP A 421 16.61 16.23 -17.26
N GLY A 422 16.19 15.57 -16.17
CA GLY A 422 16.58 14.18 -15.89
C GLY A 422 18.02 14.06 -15.37
N GLU A 423 18.58 15.13 -14.81
CA GLU A 423 19.88 15.10 -14.13
C GLU A 423 19.72 14.94 -12.61
N TRP A 424 20.79 14.50 -11.95
CA TRP A 424 20.84 14.35 -10.50
C TRP A 424 22.23 14.71 -9.98
N LEU A 425 22.30 15.14 -8.71
CA LEU A 425 23.55 15.38 -7.98
C LEU A 425 23.49 14.62 -6.66
N ALA A 426 24.57 13.92 -6.30
CA ALA A 426 24.69 13.20 -5.05
C ALA A 426 26.01 13.53 -4.37
N GLY A 427 26.00 13.63 -3.04
CA GLY A 427 27.18 13.98 -2.25
C GLY A 427 26.81 14.43 -0.86
N ARG A 428 27.77 15.02 -0.13
CA ARG A 428 27.53 15.56 1.22
C ARG A 428 26.49 16.68 1.16
N SER A 429 25.57 16.69 2.12
CA SER A 429 24.44 17.63 2.11
C SER A 429 24.90 19.10 2.05
N GLY A 430 25.97 19.45 2.75
CA GLY A 430 26.53 20.81 2.75
C GLY A 430 27.00 21.28 1.37
N GLU A 431 27.58 20.37 0.57
CA GLU A 431 28.12 20.64 -0.77
C GLU A 431 27.00 20.63 -1.84
N VAL A 432 26.11 19.65 -1.76
CA VAL A 432 25.00 19.49 -2.73
C VAL A 432 23.98 20.60 -2.57
N LEU A 433 23.62 20.99 -1.35
CA LEU A 433 22.58 21.99 -1.08
C LEU A 433 23.11 23.42 -1.19
N SER A 434 23.82 23.77 -2.25
CA SER A 434 24.28 25.14 -2.51
C SER A 434 23.15 26.03 -3.07
N GLU A 435 23.25 27.36 -2.91
CA GLU A 435 22.26 28.30 -3.47
C GLU A 435 22.01 28.10 -4.98
N PRO A 436 23.06 27.94 -5.83
CA PRO A 436 22.86 27.68 -7.26
C PRO A 436 22.11 26.37 -7.54
N HIS A 437 22.40 25.30 -6.79
CA HIS A 437 21.74 24.02 -6.97
C HIS A 437 20.27 24.06 -6.54
N LEU A 438 19.97 24.73 -5.42
CA LEU A 438 18.60 24.96 -4.96
C LEU A 438 17.81 25.81 -5.96
N GLN A 439 18.42 26.89 -6.48
CA GLN A 439 17.80 27.72 -7.51
C GLN A 439 17.52 26.92 -8.78
N ARG A 440 18.45 26.09 -9.23
CA ARG A 440 18.25 25.21 -10.39
C ARG A 440 17.14 24.19 -10.15
N THR A 441 17.00 23.69 -8.93
CA THR A 441 16.01 22.66 -8.57
C THR A 441 14.60 23.22 -8.50
N TYR A 442 14.42 24.35 -7.82
CA TYR A 442 13.10 24.91 -7.49
C TYR A 442 12.70 26.08 -8.40
N GLY A 443 13.61 26.61 -9.21
CA GLY A 443 13.36 27.79 -10.05
C GLY A 443 13.22 29.10 -9.25
N LEU A 444 13.56 29.08 -7.95
CA LEU A 444 13.47 30.21 -7.04
C LEU A 444 14.84 30.47 -6.40
N ALA A 445 15.26 31.73 -6.31
CA ALA A 445 16.46 32.07 -5.55
C ALA A 445 16.25 31.73 -4.06
N VAL A 446 17.18 30.97 -3.48
CA VAL A 446 17.21 30.63 -2.06
C VAL A 446 18.54 31.10 -1.50
N ARG A 447 18.51 31.83 -0.39
CA ARG A 447 19.72 32.28 0.31
C ARG A 447 20.03 31.41 1.52
N LYS A 448 21.30 31.08 1.70
CA LYS A 448 21.83 30.49 2.92
C LYS A 448 22.20 31.61 3.89
N ILE A 449 21.65 31.56 5.09
CA ILE A 449 21.91 32.52 6.15
C ILE A 449 22.53 31.76 7.32
N GLU A 450 23.78 32.10 7.64
CA GLU A 450 24.42 31.64 8.87
C GLU A 450 23.88 32.45 10.05
N TYR A 451 23.31 31.76 11.04
CA TYR A 451 22.74 32.40 12.22
C TYR A 451 23.54 32.02 13.46
N PRO A 452 24.03 32.98 14.26
CA PRO A 452 24.77 32.69 15.49
C PRO A 452 23.93 31.84 16.45
N GLY A 453 24.43 30.65 16.81
CA GLY A 453 23.73 29.71 17.70
C GLY A 453 22.93 28.61 17.01
N SER A 454 22.95 28.53 15.66
CA SER A 454 22.43 27.37 14.91
C SER A 454 23.59 26.53 14.38
N ASP A 455 23.55 25.21 14.58
CA ASP A 455 24.55 24.27 14.07
C ASP A 455 24.46 24.07 12.54
N SER A 456 23.37 24.52 11.92
CA SER A 456 23.11 24.41 10.49
C SER A 456 22.62 25.73 9.90
N PRO A 457 22.92 26.02 8.61
CA PRO A 457 22.50 27.25 7.98
C PRO A 457 21.00 27.26 7.71
N LEU A 458 20.37 28.43 7.86
CA LEU A 458 18.97 28.64 7.54
C LEU A 458 18.81 28.93 6.04
N LEU A 459 17.73 28.41 5.45
CA LEU A 459 17.39 28.67 4.05
C LEU A 459 16.24 29.66 3.95
N ALA A 460 16.46 30.76 3.24
CA ALA A 460 15.47 31.81 3.02
C ALA A 460 15.09 31.88 1.53
N PRO A 461 13.89 31.40 1.14
CA PRO A 461 13.40 31.53 -0.23
C PRO A 461 13.05 33.00 -0.55
N GLN A 462 13.48 33.48 -1.71
CA GLN A 462 13.21 34.86 -2.17
C GLN A 462 12.02 34.88 -3.12
N PHE A 463 10.82 35.11 -2.58
CA PHE A 463 9.61 35.27 -3.37
C PHE A 463 9.54 36.65 -4.04
N THR A 464 9.37 36.67 -5.35
CA THR A 464 9.11 37.91 -6.11
C THR A 464 7.62 38.00 -6.41
N ILE A 465 6.92 38.93 -5.76
CA ILE A 465 5.48 39.16 -5.99
C ILE A 465 5.33 40.31 -6.98
N ARG A 466 4.83 40.01 -8.20
CA ARG A 466 4.38 41.06 -9.12
C ARG A 466 3.02 41.56 -8.64
N ARG A 467 2.93 42.84 -8.31
CA ARG A 467 1.68 43.52 -7.95
C ARG A 467 1.14 44.31 -9.13
#